data_AF-Q4TI67-F1
#
_entry.id   AF-Q4TI67-F1
#
_cell.length_a   1.000
_cell.length_b   1.000
_cell.length_c   1.000
_cell.angle_alpha   90.00
_cell.angle_beta   90.00
_cell.angle_gamma   90.00
#
_symmetry.space_group_name_H-M   'P 1'
#
loop_
_entity.id
_entity.type
_entity.pdbx_description
1 polymer ?
#
loop_
_entity_poly.entity_id
_entity_poly.type
_entity_poly.pdbx_seq_one_letter_code
_entity_poly.pdbx_strand_id
1 'polypeptide(L)'
;VRHITQQLASALLHLKSVGIIHVDIKPRNVMVVDRRKPLRVKLVDFGGSQMSGNIDNETFACTQIYSSPEVLLHSEINEAVDMWSLGVTAFKLAVGTDLFPYRTCYSILKSILNLFGQPPDEVLDKGLQTEHFFKKGTSGGVRWTLRTAEECGLEDKKDAFEGFGDVEQILSVHQGQETGLDRFVDLIKRMLQVDPNQRITPLEALQHSFF
;
A
#
# COMPACT_ATOMS: atom_id res chain seq x y z
N VAL A 1 0.68 14.84 -9.62
CA VAL A 1 0.18 13.71 -8.80
C VAL A 1 -1.33 13.74 -8.64
N ARG A 2 -1.90 14.82 -8.08
CA ARG A 2 -3.34 15.00 -7.79
C ARG A 2 -4.31 14.45 -8.86
N HIS A 3 -4.22 14.94 -10.10
CA HIS A 3 -5.12 14.51 -11.19
C HIS A 3 -5.03 13.01 -11.55
N ILE A 4 -3.85 12.39 -11.41
CA ILE A 4 -3.69 10.95 -11.68
C ILE A 4 -4.34 10.16 -10.55
N THR A 5 -4.02 10.51 -9.30
CA THR A 5 -4.57 9.83 -8.12
C THR A 5 -6.09 9.91 -8.07
N GLN A 6 -6.69 11.06 -8.41
CA GLN A 6 -8.15 11.23 -8.45
C GLN A 6 -8.82 10.33 -9.51
N GLN A 7 -8.22 10.22 -10.70
CA GLN A 7 -8.72 9.35 -11.77
C GLN A 7 -8.62 7.87 -11.39
N LEU A 8 -7.52 7.48 -10.72
CA LEU A 8 -7.37 6.13 -10.19
C LEU A 8 -8.38 5.84 -9.07
N ALA A 9 -8.57 6.75 -8.11
CA ALA A 9 -9.60 6.59 -7.07
C ALA A 9 -11.01 6.45 -7.69
N SER A 10 -11.31 7.17 -8.78
CA SER A 10 -12.56 7.00 -9.54
C SER A 10 -12.67 5.62 -10.18
N ALA A 11 -11.58 5.09 -10.73
CA ALA A 11 -11.55 3.73 -11.25
C ALA A 11 -11.78 2.69 -10.13
N LEU A 12 -11.13 2.84 -8.97
CA LEU A 12 -11.29 1.93 -7.83
C LEU A 12 -12.70 1.99 -7.23
N LEU A 13 -13.34 3.16 -7.23
CA LEU A 13 -14.75 3.26 -6.85
C LEU A 13 -15.62 2.40 -7.77
N HIS A 14 -15.36 2.42 -9.07
CA HIS A 14 -16.07 1.58 -10.02
C HIS A 14 -15.76 0.09 -9.83
N LEU A 15 -14.49 -0.30 -9.67
CA LEU A 15 -14.11 -1.70 -9.44
C LEU A 15 -14.77 -2.27 -8.18
N LYS A 16 -14.78 -1.50 -7.09
CA LYS A 16 -15.50 -1.84 -5.86
C LYS A 16 -16.99 -2.06 -6.10
N SER A 17 -17.63 -1.24 -6.93
CA SER A 17 -19.06 -1.38 -7.25
C SER A 17 -19.42 -2.67 -8.01
N VAL A 18 -18.45 -3.29 -8.67
CA VAL A 18 -18.62 -4.54 -9.43
C VAL A 18 -17.91 -5.73 -8.77
N GLY A 19 -17.35 -5.56 -7.57
CA GLY A 19 -16.69 -6.62 -6.81
C GLY A 19 -15.36 -7.09 -7.40
N ILE A 20 -14.63 -6.23 -8.13
CA ILE A 20 -13.31 -6.55 -8.67
C ILE A 20 -12.22 -5.93 -7.78
N ILE A 21 -11.19 -6.71 -7.50
CA ILE A 21 -9.95 -6.28 -6.85
C ILE A 21 -8.83 -6.37 -7.89
N HIS A 22 -8.14 -5.27 -8.17
CA HIS A 22 -7.11 -5.23 -9.20
C HIS A 22 -5.81 -5.95 -8.77
N VAL A 23 -5.41 -5.83 -7.50
CA VAL A 23 -4.26 -6.48 -6.84
C VAL A 23 -2.85 -6.11 -7.35
N ASP A 24 -2.73 -5.31 -8.41
CA ASP A 24 -1.46 -4.96 -9.05
C ASP A 24 -1.41 -3.51 -9.56
N ILE A 25 -1.93 -2.59 -8.75
CA ILE A 25 -1.87 -1.15 -9.06
C ILE A 25 -0.45 -0.64 -8.85
N LYS A 26 0.16 -0.16 -9.92
CA LYS A 26 1.52 0.39 -9.96
C LYS A 26 1.67 1.32 -11.16
N PRO A 27 2.69 2.20 -11.21
CA PRO A 27 2.87 3.13 -12.33
C PRO A 27 2.89 2.47 -13.71
N ARG A 28 3.42 1.23 -13.82
CA ARG A 28 3.46 0.47 -15.08
C ARG A 28 2.07 0.15 -15.63
N ASN A 29 1.08 0.00 -14.75
CA ASN A 29 -0.29 -0.36 -15.10
C ASN A 29 -1.21 0.88 -15.21
N VAL A 30 -0.63 2.08 -15.24
CA VAL A 30 -1.35 3.35 -15.40
C VAL A 30 -0.93 4.00 -16.72
N MET A 31 -1.80 3.94 -17.72
CA MET A 31 -1.52 4.40 -19.08
C MET A 31 -2.05 5.81 -19.31
N VAL A 32 -1.20 6.71 -19.82
CA VAL A 32 -1.63 8.03 -20.30
C VAL A 32 -2.31 7.87 -21.65
N VAL A 33 -3.55 8.36 -21.77
CA VAL A 33 -4.39 8.17 -22.96
C VAL A 33 -3.82 8.93 -24.17
N ASP A 34 -3.55 10.22 -24.02
CA ASP A 34 -2.93 11.05 -25.05
C ASP A 34 -2.15 12.18 -24.38
N ARG A 35 -0.85 12.25 -24.69
CA ARG A 35 0.05 13.27 -24.14
C ARG A 35 -0.21 14.68 -24.71
N ARG A 36 -0.98 14.79 -25.80
CA ARG A 36 -1.34 16.06 -26.46
C ARG A 36 -2.66 16.65 -25.96
N LYS A 37 -3.37 15.96 -25.07
CA LYS A 37 -4.65 16.37 -24.49
C LYS A 37 -4.47 16.61 -22.99
N PRO A 38 -5.47 17.23 -22.31
CA PRO A 38 -5.49 17.25 -20.85
C PRO A 38 -5.24 15.86 -20.28
N LEU A 39 -4.47 15.80 -19.19
CA LEU A 39 -3.97 14.56 -18.62
C LEU A 39 -5.11 13.61 -18.26
N ARG A 40 -5.25 12.54 -19.04
CA ARG A 40 -6.17 11.44 -18.77
C ARG A 40 -5.38 10.14 -18.65
N VAL A 41 -5.72 9.35 -17.63
CA VAL A 41 -5.11 8.04 -17.40
C VAL A 41 -6.15 6.94 -17.40
N LYS A 42 -5.73 5.71 -17.72
CA LYS A 42 -6.50 4.49 -17.56
C LYS A 42 -5.69 3.46 -16.79
N LEU A 43 -6.35 2.81 -15.84
CA LEU A 43 -5.86 1.59 -15.23
C LEU A 43 -6.00 0.44 -16.23
N VAL A 44 -4.95 -0.36 -16.38
CA VAL A 44 -4.87 -1.49 -17.30
C VAL A 44 -4.31 -2.71 -16.59
N ASP A 45 -4.31 -3.86 -17.29
CA ASP A 45 -3.76 -5.13 -16.81
C ASP A 45 -4.56 -5.78 -15.66
N PHE A 46 -5.75 -6.26 -16.03
CA PHE A 46 -6.64 -7.03 -15.15
C PHE A 46 -6.32 -8.53 -15.15
N GLY A 47 -5.17 -8.94 -15.68
CA GLY A 47 -4.84 -10.36 -15.87
C GLY A 47 -4.74 -11.16 -14.57
N GLY A 48 -4.42 -10.50 -13.46
CA GLY A 48 -4.36 -11.10 -12.12
C GLY A 48 -5.49 -10.66 -11.18
N SER A 49 -6.48 -9.91 -11.68
CA SER A 49 -7.56 -9.37 -10.84
C SER A 49 -8.40 -10.48 -10.23
N GLN A 50 -8.89 -10.21 -9.02
CA GLN A 50 -9.64 -11.16 -8.19
C GLN A 50 -11.09 -10.70 -8.01
N MET A 51 -11.99 -11.65 -7.77
CA MET A 51 -13.36 -11.35 -7.38
C MET A 51 -13.44 -11.25 -5.87
N SER A 52 -14.00 -10.15 -5.36
CA SER A 52 -14.23 -9.96 -3.93
C SER A 52 -15.08 -11.11 -3.37
N GLY A 53 -14.65 -11.70 -2.26
CA GLY A 53 -15.27 -12.88 -1.66
C GLY A 53 -15.00 -14.21 -2.37
N ASN A 54 -14.26 -14.22 -3.49
CA ASN A 54 -13.85 -15.43 -4.21
C ASN A 54 -12.42 -15.27 -4.75
N ILE A 55 -11.46 -15.26 -3.83
CA ILE A 55 -10.03 -15.10 -4.13
C ILE A 55 -9.44 -16.44 -4.55
N ASP A 56 -8.81 -16.48 -5.71
CA ASP A 56 -8.04 -17.64 -6.18
C ASP A 56 -6.57 -17.52 -5.75
N ASN A 57 -6.21 -18.26 -4.71
CA ASN A 57 -4.86 -18.27 -4.17
C ASN A 57 -3.83 -18.95 -5.09
N GLU A 58 -4.25 -19.77 -6.06
CA GLU A 58 -3.32 -20.47 -6.97
C GLU A 58 -2.80 -19.53 -8.06
N THR A 59 -3.64 -18.62 -8.54
CA THR A 59 -3.31 -17.66 -9.59
C THR A 59 -2.95 -16.27 -9.05
N PHE A 60 -3.01 -16.08 -7.73
CA PHE A 60 -2.73 -14.80 -7.08
C PHE A 60 -1.29 -14.34 -7.34
N ALA A 61 -1.15 -13.27 -8.13
CA ALA A 61 0.12 -12.64 -8.43
C ALA A 61 0.03 -11.13 -8.19
N CYS A 62 1.02 -10.56 -7.49
CA CYS A 62 1.09 -9.14 -7.21
C CYS A 62 2.55 -8.65 -7.19
N THR A 63 2.74 -7.34 -7.30
CA THR A 63 4.06 -6.72 -7.13
C THR A 63 4.26 -6.31 -5.68
N GLN A 64 5.04 -7.11 -4.92
CA GLN A 64 5.21 -6.99 -3.45
C GLN A 64 5.45 -5.57 -2.93
N ILE A 65 6.27 -4.75 -3.62
CA ILE A 65 6.58 -3.39 -3.16
C ILE A 65 5.39 -2.42 -3.23
N TYR A 66 4.27 -2.80 -3.84
CA TYR A 66 3.00 -2.06 -3.85
C TYR A 66 1.91 -2.76 -3.02
N SER A 67 2.22 -3.92 -2.43
CA SER A 67 1.24 -4.76 -1.73
C SER A 67 1.04 -4.31 -0.28
N SER A 68 -0.19 -4.45 0.20
CA SER A 68 -0.56 -4.17 1.58
C SER A 68 -0.06 -5.23 2.56
N PRO A 69 -0.04 -4.96 3.88
CA PRO A 69 0.41 -5.93 4.88
C PRO A 69 -0.36 -7.24 4.80
N GLU A 70 -1.70 -7.19 4.66
CA GLU A 70 -2.54 -8.37 4.55
C GLU A 70 -2.26 -9.21 3.29
N VAL A 71 -1.84 -8.58 2.19
CA VAL A 71 -1.38 -9.31 0.99
C VAL A 71 -0.04 -10.00 1.25
N LEU A 72 0.94 -9.28 1.83
CA LEU A 72 2.27 -9.82 2.12
C LEU A 72 2.24 -10.96 3.16
N LEU A 73 1.27 -10.92 4.07
CA LEU A 73 1.04 -11.93 5.09
C LEU A 73 0.18 -13.10 4.62
N HIS A 74 -0.37 -13.04 3.40
CA HIS A 74 -1.35 -14.00 2.89
C HIS A 74 -2.54 -14.15 3.85
N SER A 75 -3.04 -13.00 4.33
CA SER A 75 -4.25 -12.90 5.14
C SER A 75 -5.48 -12.70 4.26
N GLU A 76 -6.65 -12.58 4.87
CA GLU A 76 -7.87 -12.27 4.12
C GLU A 76 -7.78 -10.87 3.50
N ILE A 77 -8.10 -10.78 2.21
CA ILE A 77 -8.05 -9.53 1.44
C ILE A 77 -9.44 -9.12 0.94
N ASN A 78 -9.59 -7.81 0.69
CA ASN A 78 -10.74 -7.21 0.04
C ASN A 78 -10.29 -6.04 -0.85
N GLU A 79 -11.21 -5.22 -1.36
CA GLU A 79 -10.91 -4.10 -2.24
C GLU A 79 -10.01 -3.02 -1.59
N ALA A 80 -9.84 -3.02 -0.26
CA ALA A 80 -8.97 -2.07 0.43
C ALA A 80 -7.49 -2.25 0.05
N VAL A 81 -7.07 -3.42 -0.45
CA VAL A 81 -5.68 -3.64 -0.90
C VAL A 81 -5.31 -2.69 -2.05
N ASP A 82 -6.27 -2.40 -2.93
CA ASP A 82 -6.06 -1.49 -4.06
C ASP A 82 -5.86 -0.04 -3.60
N MET A 83 -6.49 0.36 -2.48
CA MET A 83 -6.29 1.68 -1.89
C MET A 83 -4.88 1.84 -1.30
N TRP A 84 -4.32 0.77 -0.72
CA TRP A 84 -2.92 0.76 -0.30
C TRP A 84 -1.99 0.92 -1.50
N SER A 85 -2.17 0.10 -2.54
CA SER A 85 -1.35 0.16 -3.76
C SER A 85 -1.45 1.53 -4.46
N LEU A 86 -2.62 2.18 -4.40
CA LEU A 86 -2.79 3.55 -4.87
C LEU A 86 -1.98 4.55 -4.02
N GLY A 87 -1.94 4.42 -2.71
CA GLY A 87 -1.10 5.23 -1.81
C GLY A 87 0.39 5.12 -2.16
N VAL A 88 0.89 3.89 -2.32
CA VAL A 88 2.29 3.64 -2.72
C VAL A 88 2.58 4.20 -4.12
N THR A 89 1.65 4.01 -5.06
CA THR A 89 1.76 4.56 -6.43
C THR A 89 1.79 6.08 -6.41
N ALA A 90 0.93 6.73 -5.62
CA ALA A 90 0.89 8.17 -5.50
C ALA A 90 2.18 8.75 -4.90
N PHE A 91 2.76 8.09 -3.89
CA PHE A 91 4.09 8.45 -3.37
C PHE A 91 5.15 8.35 -4.47
N LYS A 92 5.22 7.22 -5.19
CA LYS A 92 6.19 7.00 -6.28
C LYS A 92 6.08 8.06 -7.37
N LEU A 93 4.86 8.49 -7.71
CA LEU A 93 4.62 9.56 -8.69
C LEU A 93 5.06 10.95 -8.17
N ALA A 94 5.04 11.17 -6.86
CA ALA A 94 5.45 12.44 -6.24
C ALA A 94 6.96 12.57 -6.09
N VAL A 95 7.63 11.47 -5.72
CA VAL A 95 9.06 11.47 -5.36
C VAL A 95 9.94 10.93 -6.48
N GLY A 96 9.42 10.01 -7.31
CA GLY A 96 10.18 9.31 -8.35
C GLY A 96 10.92 8.05 -7.85
N THR A 97 11.02 7.85 -6.54
CA THR A 97 11.64 6.66 -5.91
C THR A 97 10.59 5.78 -5.22
N ASP A 98 10.92 4.49 -5.03
CA ASP A 98 10.00 3.53 -4.40
C ASP A 98 9.91 3.78 -2.89
N LEU A 99 8.70 3.71 -2.33
CA LEU A 99 8.48 3.81 -0.89
C LEU A 99 9.12 2.63 -0.15
N PHE A 100 9.08 1.45 -0.78
CA PHE A 100 9.63 0.21 -0.26
C PHE A 100 10.68 -0.34 -1.24
N PRO A 101 11.90 0.22 -1.28
CA PRO A 101 12.95 -0.18 -2.23
C PRO A 101 13.66 -1.48 -1.82
N TYR A 102 12.88 -2.51 -1.46
CA TYR A 102 13.37 -3.76 -0.88
C TYR A 102 13.06 -4.97 -1.77
N ARG A 103 13.83 -6.04 -1.59
CA ARG A 103 13.73 -7.27 -2.41
C ARG A 103 13.09 -8.45 -1.69
N THR A 104 12.85 -8.34 -0.39
CA THR A 104 12.32 -9.43 0.43
C THR A 104 11.04 -8.97 1.13
N CYS A 105 10.05 -9.87 1.26
CA CYS A 105 8.82 -9.60 2.02
C CYS A 105 9.15 -9.13 3.44
N TYR A 106 10.12 -9.77 4.12
CA TYR A 106 10.53 -9.38 5.46
C TYR A 106 10.95 -7.90 5.54
N SER A 107 11.81 -7.42 4.65
CA SER A 107 12.26 -6.03 4.67
C SER A 107 11.14 -5.04 4.35
N ILE A 108 10.20 -5.43 3.46
CA ILE A 108 9.01 -4.62 3.17
C ILE A 108 8.12 -4.53 4.42
N LEU A 109 7.81 -5.67 5.06
CA LEU A 109 7.02 -5.71 6.30
C LEU A 109 7.69 -4.94 7.44
N LYS A 110 9.00 -5.11 7.66
CA LYS A 110 9.76 -4.34 8.65
C LYS A 110 9.61 -2.83 8.42
N SER A 111 9.76 -2.39 7.17
CA SER A 111 9.59 -0.97 6.81
C SER A 111 8.16 -0.49 7.03
N ILE A 112 7.15 -1.28 6.65
CA ILE A 112 5.75 -0.98 6.94
C ILE A 112 5.54 -0.76 8.43
N LEU A 113 6.06 -1.64 9.28
CA LEU A 113 5.92 -1.56 10.74
C LEU A 113 6.57 -0.29 11.29
N ASN A 114 7.77 0.04 10.82
CA ASN A 114 8.49 1.25 11.25
C ASN A 114 7.75 2.54 10.84
N LEU A 115 7.13 2.54 9.65
CA LEU A 115 6.46 3.72 9.10
C LEU A 115 5.04 3.91 9.58
N PHE A 116 4.27 2.83 9.69
CA PHE A 116 2.81 2.87 9.85
C PHE A 116 2.31 2.09 11.08
N GLY A 117 3.21 1.40 11.79
CA GLY A 117 2.85 0.55 12.92
C GLY A 117 2.49 -0.88 12.51
N GLN A 118 2.21 -1.70 13.52
CA GLN A 118 1.87 -3.10 13.32
C GLN A 118 0.43 -3.27 12.83
N PRO A 119 0.16 -4.13 11.84
CA PRO A 119 -1.20 -4.53 11.50
C PRO A 119 -1.95 -5.10 12.73
N PRO A 120 -3.28 -4.98 12.79
CA PRO A 120 -4.06 -5.50 13.91
C PRO A 120 -3.91 -7.02 14.04
N ASP A 121 -4.08 -7.53 15.26
CA ASP A 121 -3.91 -8.95 15.57
C ASP A 121 -4.83 -9.82 14.70
N GLU A 122 -6.01 -9.36 14.31
CA GLU A 122 -6.93 -10.08 13.42
C GLU A 122 -6.32 -10.34 12.03
N VAL A 123 -5.54 -9.40 11.49
CA VAL A 123 -4.84 -9.57 10.20
C VAL A 123 -3.70 -10.57 10.37
N LEU A 124 -2.96 -10.48 11.48
CA LEU A 124 -1.85 -11.37 11.79
C LEU A 124 -2.33 -12.81 12.06
N ASP A 125 -3.39 -12.98 12.83
CA ASP A 125 -3.96 -14.29 13.20
C ASP A 125 -4.46 -15.08 11.99
N LYS A 126 -4.90 -14.39 10.93
CA LYS A 126 -5.39 -14.98 9.67
C LYS A 126 -4.31 -15.16 8.60
N GLY A 127 -3.14 -14.56 8.77
CA GLY A 127 -2.06 -14.60 7.78
C GLY A 127 -1.33 -15.93 7.74
N LEU A 128 -1.29 -16.59 6.57
CA LEU A 128 -0.58 -17.85 6.38
C LEU A 128 0.95 -17.70 6.54
N GLN A 129 1.49 -16.50 6.29
CA GLN A 129 2.91 -16.21 6.44
C GLN A 129 3.25 -15.54 7.78
N THR A 130 2.27 -15.31 8.67
CA THR A 130 2.51 -14.57 9.91
C THR A 130 3.58 -15.24 10.78
N GLU A 131 3.51 -16.54 11.04
CA GLU A 131 4.49 -17.22 11.91
C GLU A 131 5.90 -17.29 11.33
N HIS A 132 6.03 -17.11 10.00
CA HIS A 132 7.32 -17.01 9.33
C HIS A 132 8.03 -15.69 9.65
N PHE A 133 7.29 -14.58 9.72
CA PHE A 133 7.85 -13.24 9.98
C PHE A 133 7.68 -12.75 11.42
N PHE A 134 6.73 -13.30 12.17
CA PHE A 134 6.36 -12.90 13.52
C PHE A 134 6.47 -14.09 14.48
N LYS A 135 6.74 -13.78 15.74
CA LYS A 135 6.68 -14.71 16.87
C LYS A 135 5.54 -14.32 17.80
N LYS A 136 4.90 -15.32 18.39
CA LYS A 136 3.87 -15.11 19.41
C LYS A 136 4.53 -14.57 20.69
N GLY A 137 3.99 -13.49 21.23
CA GLY A 137 4.42 -12.93 22.50
C GLY A 137 4.14 -13.90 23.64
N THR A 138 5.10 -14.03 24.55
CA THR A 138 5.06 -15.00 25.64
C THR A 138 4.48 -14.42 26.94
N SER A 139 4.16 -13.13 26.98
CA SER A 139 3.66 -12.42 28.18
C SER A 139 2.59 -11.38 27.80
N GLY A 140 1.48 -11.37 28.54
CA GLY A 140 0.14 -10.90 28.14
C GLY A 140 -0.08 -9.40 27.84
N GLY A 141 0.68 -8.82 26.93
CA GLY A 141 0.43 -7.48 26.39
C GLY A 141 0.44 -7.41 24.86
N VAL A 142 1.42 -8.03 24.20
CA VAL A 142 1.58 -8.01 22.74
C VAL A 142 1.51 -9.44 22.21
N ARG A 143 0.51 -9.74 21.37
CA ARG A 143 0.31 -11.11 20.84
C ARG A 143 1.33 -11.48 19.79
N TRP A 144 1.70 -10.55 18.92
CA TRP A 144 2.64 -10.77 17.82
C TRP A 144 3.77 -9.76 17.85
N THR A 145 4.99 -10.23 17.62
CA THR A 145 6.18 -9.38 17.50
C THR A 145 6.96 -9.80 16.27
N LEU A 146 7.40 -8.82 15.47
CA LEU A 146 8.24 -9.09 14.31
C LEU A 146 9.53 -9.80 14.77
N ARG A 147 9.90 -10.86 14.05
CA ARG A 147 11.20 -11.54 14.23
C ARG A 147 12.33 -10.60 13.83
N THR A 148 13.53 -10.81 14.37
CA THR A 148 14.72 -10.11 13.89
C THR A 148 15.12 -10.62 12.51
N ALA A 149 15.96 -9.86 11.79
CA ALA A 149 16.47 -10.29 10.49
C ALA A 149 17.23 -11.62 10.60
N GLU A 150 18.03 -11.75 11.67
CA GLU A 150 18.78 -12.96 12.02
C GLU A 150 17.85 -14.16 12.27
N GLU A 151 16.75 -13.98 13.00
CA GLU A 151 15.73 -15.03 13.24
C GLU A 151 15.08 -15.50 11.94
N CYS A 152 15.05 -14.65 10.90
CA CYS A 152 14.57 -14.97 9.56
C CYS A 152 15.68 -15.47 8.60
N GLY A 153 16.92 -15.59 9.08
CA GLY A 153 18.07 -15.99 8.25
C GLY A 153 18.48 -14.93 7.21
N LEU A 154 18.24 -13.65 7.51
CA LEU A 154 18.51 -12.51 6.64
C LEU A 154 19.54 -11.56 7.28
N GLU A 155 20.26 -10.83 6.42
CA GLU A 155 21.11 -9.72 6.87
C GLU A 155 20.25 -8.51 7.27
N ASP A 156 20.55 -7.91 8.41
CA ASP A 156 19.91 -6.65 8.79
C ASP A 156 20.48 -5.50 7.96
N LYS A 157 19.62 -4.89 7.14
CA LYS A 157 19.97 -3.75 6.30
C LYS A 157 19.36 -2.49 6.88
N LYS A 158 20.10 -1.38 6.75
CA LYS A 158 19.59 -0.08 7.13
C LYS A 158 18.32 0.23 6.33
N ASP A 159 17.29 0.68 7.03
CA ASP A 159 16.05 1.11 6.41
C ASP A 159 16.23 2.40 5.61
N ALA A 160 15.49 2.51 4.50
CA ALA A 160 15.49 3.71 3.67
C ALA A 160 14.83 4.90 4.38
N PHE A 161 13.89 4.61 5.28
CA PHE A 161 13.16 5.56 6.10
C PHE A 161 13.11 5.00 7.53
N GLU A 162 13.55 5.78 8.52
CA GLU A 162 13.54 5.41 9.93
C GLU A 162 12.16 5.67 10.58
N GLY A 163 11.34 6.52 9.95
CA GLY A 163 9.97 6.76 10.34
C GLY A 163 9.21 7.59 9.30
N PHE A 164 7.91 7.79 9.52
CA PHE A 164 7.08 8.54 8.56
C PHE A 164 7.51 10.01 8.40
N GLY A 165 8.20 10.59 9.38
CA GLY A 165 8.79 11.92 9.26
C GLY A 165 9.77 12.06 8.10
N ASP A 166 10.53 11.01 7.79
CA ASP A 166 11.45 11.01 6.64
C ASP A 166 10.68 11.01 5.30
N VAL A 167 9.52 10.33 5.29
CA VAL A 167 8.59 10.31 4.14
C VAL A 167 8.00 11.70 3.92
N GLU A 168 7.63 12.41 4.99
CA GLU A 168 7.15 13.81 4.90
C GLU A 168 8.27 14.74 4.41
N GLN A 169 9.49 14.57 4.91
CA GLN A 169 10.64 15.37 4.50
C GLN A 169 10.96 15.18 3.02
N ILE A 170 11.01 13.93 2.52
CA ILE A 170 11.32 13.68 1.10
C ILE A 170 10.20 14.22 0.19
N LEU A 171 8.94 14.13 0.61
CA LEU A 171 7.81 14.71 -0.10
C LEU A 171 7.92 16.25 -0.17
N SER A 172 8.30 16.90 0.94
CA SER A 172 8.56 18.33 1.00
C SER A 172 9.68 18.78 0.06
N VAL A 173 10.78 18.02 -0.01
CA VAL A 173 11.91 18.31 -0.91
C VAL A 173 11.51 18.23 -2.39
N HIS A 174 10.69 17.24 -2.77
CA HIS A 174 10.37 16.99 -4.18
C HIS A 174 9.16 17.77 -4.70
N GLN A 175 8.19 18.09 -3.84
CA GLN A 175 7.00 18.87 -4.22
C GLN A 175 7.15 20.37 -3.90
N GLY A 176 8.16 20.77 -3.13
CA GLY A 176 8.37 22.16 -2.71
C GLY A 176 7.31 22.67 -1.75
N GLN A 177 7.19 24.00 -1.63
CA GLN A 177 6.13 24.70 -0.87
C GLN A 177 4.81 24.76 -1.67
N GLU A 178 4.45 23.69 -2.37
CA GLU A 178 3.17 23.64 -3.09
C GLU A 178 2.00 23.66 -2.11
N THR A 179 0.97 24.44 -2.45
CA THR A 179 -0.27 24.52 -1.68
C THR A 179 -0.99 23.17 -1.71
N GLY A 180 -1.01 22.47 -0.57
CA GLY A 180 -1.70 21.19 -0.40
C GLY A 180 -0.81 19.97 -0.19
N LEU A 181 0.50 20.14 0.04
CA LEU A 181 1.37 19.05 0.48
C LEU A 181 0.88 18.40 1.78
N ASP A 182 0.43 19.20 2.74
CA ASP A 182 -0.21 18.78 3.99
C ASP A 182 -1.41 17.85 3.73
N ARG A 183 -2.27 18.25 2.80
CA ARG A 183 -3.45 17.46 2.38
C ARG A 183 -3.06 16.21 1.60
N PHE A 184 -1.97 16.26 0.84
CA PHE A 184 -1.44 15.09 0.15
C PHE A 184 -0.91 14.05 1.14
N VAL A 185 -0.12 14.50 2.12
CA VAL A 185 0.41 13.67 3.19
C VAL A 185 -0.72 13.04 4.00
N ASP A 186 -1.76 13.80 4.37
CA ASP A 186 -2.92 13.25 5.06
C ASP A 186 -3.63 12.16 4.23
N LEU A 187 -3.85 12.40 2.94
CA LEU A 187 -4.45 11.41 2.06
C LEU A 187 -3.60 10.12 1.98
N ILE A 188 -2.28 10.25 1.85
CA ILE A 188 -1.35 9.10 1.82
C ILE A 188 -1.40 8.32 3.14
N LYS A 189 -1.38 9.00 4.29
CA LYS A 189 -1.51 8.34 5.61
C LYS A 189 -2.81 7.53 5.74
N ARG A 190 -3.91 8.05 5.17
CA ARG A 190 -5.21 7.36 5.18
C ARG A 190 -5.27 6.18 4.21
N MET A 191 -4.59 6.28 3.06
CA MET A 191 -4.44 5.18 2.10
C MET A 191 -3.53 4.06 2.63
N LEU A 192 -2.52 4.40 3.44
CA LEU A 192 -1.52 3.48 3.98
C LEU A 192 -1.82 3.05 5.44
N GLN A 193 -3.10 3.05 5.82
CA GLN A 193 -3.52 2.45 7.09
C GLN A 193 -3.31 0.93 7.06
N VAL A 194 -2.67 0.41 8.10
CA VAL A 194 -2.33 -1.02 8.23
C VAL A 194 -3.53 -1.89 8.60
N ASP A 195 -4.55 -1.32 9.24
CA ASP A 195 -5.86 -1.97 9.38
C ASP A 195 -6.68 -1.69 8.11
N PRO A 196 -7.00 -2.71 7.29
CA PRO A 196 -7.79 -2.53 6.07
C PRO A 196 -9.20 -1.98 6.35
N ASN A 197 -9.74 -2.13 7.57
CA ASN A 197 -11.06 -1.61 7.95
C ASN A 197 -11.03 -0.11 8.31
N GLN A 198 -9.87 0.42 8.69
CA GLN A 198 -9.67 1.86 8.95
C GLN A 198 -9.10 2.59 7.72
N ARG A 199 -8.74 1.84 6.67
CA ARG A 199 -8.19 2.39 5.43
C ARG A 199 -9.27 3.11 4.64
N ILE A 200 -8.92 4.31 4.16
CA ILE A 200 -9.86 5.16 3.40
C ILE A 200 -10.39 4.44 2.18
N THR A 201 -11.70 4.53 1.95
CA THR A 201 -12.34 3.96 0.77
C THR A 201 -12.17 4.85 -0.45
N PRO A 202 -12.39 4.34 -1.69
CA PRO A 202 -12.33 5.18 -2.89
C PRO A 202 -13.27 6.38 -2.86
N LEU A 203 -14.48 6.22 -2.28
CA LEU A 203 -15.46 7.30 -2.17
C LEU A 203 -15.00 8.40 -1.21
N GLU A 204 -14.54 8.03 -0.02
CA GLU A 204 -14.02 8.97 0.97
C GLU A 204 -12.76 9.67 0.45
N ALA A 205 -11.89 8.93 -0.26
CA ALA A 205 -10.73 9.51 -0.91
C ALA A 205 -11.15 10.60 -1.91
N LEU A 206 -12.13 10.34 -2.77
CA LEU A 206 -12.64 11.32 -3.73
C LEU A 206 -13.26 12.57 -3.08
N GLN A 207 -13.70 12.47 -1.82
CA GLN A 207 -14.22 13.59 -1.02
C GLN A 207 -13.14 14.30 -0.19
N HIS A 208 -11.91 13.80 -0.20
CA HIS A 208 -10.80 14.36 0.55
C HIS A 208 -10.40 15.75 0.03
N SER A 209 -10.01 16.66 0.94
CA SER A 209 -9.65 18.06 0.64
C SER A 209 -8.41 18.24 -0.26
N PHE A 210 -7.71 17.14 -0.56
CA PHE A 210 -6.61 17.10 -1.52
C PHE A 210 -7.10 17.14 -2.97
N PHE A 211 -8.28 16.63 -3.27
CA PHE A 211 -8.84 16.66 -4.62
C PHE A 211 -9.60 17.95 -4.93
#